data_AF-A0A935CYL5-F1
#
_entry.id   AF-A0A935CYL5-F1
#
_cell.length_a   1.000
_cell.length_b   1.000
_cell.length_c   1.000
_cell.angle_alpha   90.00
_cell.angle_beta   90.00
_cell.angle_gamma   90.00
#
_symmetry.space_group_name_H-M   'P 1'
#
loop_
_entity.id
_entity.type
_entity.pdbx_description
1 polymer ?
#
loop_
_entity_poly.entity_id
_entity_poly.type
_entity_poly.pdbx_seq_one_letter_code
_entity_poly.pdbx_strand_id
1 'polypeptide(L)'
;MSNNINEPIFMLIMSLSAAEKRHFKLYISRNQANESAKFVKLFDVIDGSASYNEEHILKKIPDISRQQLPNIKGHLYGEILVALRLLHTSKNVEIQIREQMDFAKILYNRGLTQQALKILAKVKIVAKAHSHFIITLEILQFEKDIESRHITRSLKGRAEELIGETNFAISQINEVTNLSNIALKLYGLFLENGPVKDEVQSREIERQFKDNLFSIKEDQISFYGKAYLHQSYCWYYMITLDTTRYYRHAEKWVDLFTKHPEAKKRILFYILKQCIIS
;
A
#
# COMPACT_ATOMS: atom_id res chain seq x y z
N MET A 1 -28.53 3.98 -22.81
CA MET A 1 -27.49 4.99 -22.54
C MET A 1 -26.87 4.65 -21.19
N SER A 2 -25.83 3.83 -21.20
CA SER A 2 -25.13 3.40 -19.99
C SER A 2 -24.25 4.55 -19.48
N ASN A 3 -24.43 4.91 -18.21
CA ASN A 3 -23.59 5.89 -17.52
C ASN A 3 -22.12 5.41 -17.54
N ASN A 4 -21.34 6.00 -18.45
CA ASN A 4 -19.96 5.64 -18.79
C ASN A 4 -18.90 6.25 -17.83
N ILE A 5 -19.30 6.75 -16.67
CA ILE A 5 -18.37 7.29 -15.65
C ILE A 5 -17.47 6.16 -15.09
N ASN A 6 -17.93 4.91 -15.16
CA ASN A 6 -17.23 3.75 -14.59
C ASN A 6 -16.20 3.08 -15.53
N GLU A 7 -15.89 3.67 -16.69
CA GLU A 7 -14.88 3.09 -17.57
C GLU A 7 -13.48 3.23 -16.91
N PRO A 8 -12.75 2.12 -16.65
CA PRO A 8 -11.50 2.17 -15.88
C PRO A 8 -10.41 3.04 -16.49
N ILE A 9 -10.25 3.01 -17.82
CA ILE A 9 -9.25 3.83 -18.52
C ILE A 9 -9.56 5.32 -18.42
N PHE A 10 -10.83 5.70 -18.47
CA PHE A 10 -11.26 7.09 -18.33
C PHE A 10 -10.98 7.58 -16.91
N MET A 11 -11.39 6.81 -15.90
CA MET A 11 -11.12 7.14 -14.49
C MET A 11 -9.62 7.29 -14.21
N LEU A 12 -8.78 6.38 -14.72
CA LEU A 12 -7.34 6.47 -14.55
C LEU A 12 -6.78 7.75 -15.18
N ILE A 13 -7.09 8.05 -16.45
CA ILE A 13 -6.58 9.24 -17.14
C ILE A 13 -7.03 10.53 -16.43
N MET A 14 -8.27 10.59 -15.98
CA MET A 14 -8.81 11.76 -15.26
C MET A 14 -8.20 11.94 -13.87
N SER A 15 -7.69 10.87 -13.24
CA SER A 15 -7.01 10.95 -11.95
C SER A 15 -5.60 11.53 -12.03
N LEU A 16 -5.00 11.59 -13.22
CA LEU A 16 -3.62 12.03 -13.40
C LEU A 16 -3.46 13.54 -13.25
N SER A 17 -2.41 13.96 -12.56
CA SER A 17 -1.94 15.35 -12.58
C SER A 17 -1.36 15.72 -13.95
N ALA A 18 -1.30 17.02 -14.25
CA ALA A 18 -0.69 17.52 -15.49
C ALA A 18 0.77 17.04 -15.68
N ALA A 19 1.52 16.90 -14.58
CA ALA A 19 2.88 16.38 -14.59
C ALA A 19 2.94 14.89 -14.96
N GLU A 20 2.02 14.07 -14.43
CA GLU A 20 1.91 12.63 -14.75
C GLU A 20 1.49 12.41 -16.19
N LYS A 21 0.52 13.18 -16.71
CA LYS A 21 0.11 13.13 -18.12
C LYS A 21 1.29 13.43 -19.05
N ARG A 22 2.07 14.47 -18.72
CA ARG A 22 3.29 14.80 -19.47
C ARG A 22 4.34 13.69 -19.40
N HIS A 23 4.55 13.10 -18.23
CA HIS A 23 5.50 12.00 -18.07
C HIS A 23 5.12 10.80 -18.93
N PHE A 24 3.86 10.37 -18.88
CA PHE A 24 3.35 9.27 -19.71
C PHE A 24 3.62 9.51 -21.21
N LYS A 25 3.27 10.70 -21.72
CA LYS A 25 3.52 11.06 -23.13
C LYS A 25 4.99 10.96 -23.50
N LEU A 26 5.90 11.46 -22.65
CA LEU A 26 7.34 11.35 -22.90
C LEU A 26 7.84 9.89 -22.85
N TYR A 27 7.32 9.09 -21.91
CA TYR A 27 7.66 7.68 -21.77
C TYR A 27 7.27 6.89 -23.02
N ILE A 28 6.02 7.00 -23.48
CA ILE A 28 5.53 6.20 -24.60
C ILE A 28 6.21 6.58 -25.92
N SER A 29 6.49 7.87 -26.12
CA SER A 29 7.22 8.36 -27.30
C SER A 29 8.67 7.85 -27.37
N ARG A 30 9.32 7.58 -26.23
CA ARG A 30 10.70 7.08 -26.19
C ARG A 30 10.79 5.56 -26.34
N ASN A 31 9.83 4.83 -25.76
CA ASN A 31 9.94 3.38 -25.57
C ASN A 31 9.16 2.54 -26.59
N GLN A 32 8.20 3.12 -27.34
CA GLN A 32 7.38 2.37 -28.30
C GLN A 32 7.22 3.08 -29.65
N ALA A 33 8.29 3.15 -30.45
CA ALA A 33 8.30 3.92 -31.70
C ALA A 33 7.17 3.53 -32.69
N ASN A 34 6.76 2.26 -32.76
CA ASN A 34 5.80 1.79 -33.76
C ASN A 34 4.32 1.88 -33.34
N GLU A 35 3.99 1.84 -32.04
CA GLU A 35 2.61 1.88 -31.52
C GLU A 35 2.26 3.16 -30.74
N SER A 36 3.27 3.97 -30.39
CA SER A 36 3.11 5.17 -29.57
C SER A 36 2.11 6.17 -30.14
N ALA A 37 2.06 6.35 -31.47
CA ALA A 37 1.13 7.29 -32.08
C ALA A 37 -0.34 6.94 -31.81
N LYS A 38 -0.70 5.65 -31.77
CA LYS A 38 -2.10 5.23 -31.51
C LYS A 38 -2.47 5.42 -30.04
N PHE A 39 -1.56 5.06 -29.14
CA PHE A 39 -1.77 5.23 -27.70
C PHE A 39 -1.84 6.69 -27.28
N VAL A 40 -0.97 7.55 -27.82
CA VAL A 40 -1.02 9.00 -27.55
C VAL A 40 -2.31 9.61 -28.09
N LYS A 41 -2.73 9.28 -29.32
CA LYS A 41 -4.01 9.75 -29.88
C LYS A 41 -5.19 9.31 -29.00
N LEU A 42 -5.24 8.04 -28.59
CA LEU A 42 -6.31 7.53 -27.74
C LEU A 42 -6.32 8.23 -26.37
N PHE A 43 -5.14 8.39 -25.77
CA PHE A 43 -4.99 9.12 -24.52
C PHE A 43 -5.53 10.55 -24.64
N ASP A 44 -5.12 11.30 -25.68
CA ASP A 44 -5.51 12.69 -25.87
C ASP A 44 -7.02 12.87 -26.10
N VAL A 45 -7.64 11.97 -26.86
CA VAL A 45 -9.08 11.99 -27.08
C VAL A 45 -9.83 11.72 -25.78
N ILE A 46 -9.36 10.76 -24.97
CA ILE A 46 -9.98 10.45 -23.67
C ILE A 46 -9.77 11.62 -22.69
N ASP A 47 -8.56 12.16 -22.62
CA ASP A 47 -8.18 13.27 -21.73
C ASP A 47 -8.95 14.57 -22.00
N GLY A 48 -9.25 14.84 -23.27
CA GLY A 48 -10.02 16.00 -23.69
C GLY A 48 -11.55 15.83 -23.60
N SER A 49 -12.05 14.65 -23.21
CA SER A 49 -13.49 14.36 -23.20
C SER A 49 -14.09 14.56 -21.80
N ALA A 50 -15.27 15.19 -21.72
CA ALA A 50 -15.98 15.37 -20.45
C ALA A 50 -16.55 14.05 -19.87
N SER A 51 -16.82 13.07 -20.74
CA SER A 51 -17.27 11.73 -20.37
C SER A 51 -16.79 10.70 -21.37
N TYR A 52 -16.69 9.44 -20.95
CA TYR A 52 -16.28 8.36 -21.85
C TYR A 52 -17.38 8.07 -22.90
N ASN A 53 -17.02 8.14 -24.17
CA ASN A 53 -17.90 7.83 -25.29
C ASN A 53 -17.12 7.13 -26.40
N GLU A 54 -17.42 5.84 -26.58
CA GLU A 54 -16.75 4.99 -27.56
C GLU A 54 -16.98 5.43 -29.01
N GLU A 55 -18.19 5.83 -29.37
CA GLU A 55 -18.50 6.31 -30.73
C GLU A 55 -17.71 7.58 -31.06
N HIS A 56 -17.55 8.47 -30.07
CA HIS A 56 -16.73 9.67 -30.23
C HIS A 56 -15.25 9.32 -30.45
N ILE A 57 -14.72 8.35 -29.69
CA ILE A 57 -13.34 7.88 -29.82
C ILE A 57 -13.11 7.31 -31.23
N LEU A 58 -13.97 6.39 -31.68
CA LEU A 58 -13.86 5.77 -33.00
C LEU A 58 -14.00 6.79 -34.14
N LYS A 59 -14.85 7.81 -33.97
CA LYS A 59 -14.97 8.92 -34.94
C LYS A 59 -13.72 9.79 -35.01
N LYS A 60 -13.04 10.01 -33.87
CA LYS A 60 -11.81 10.82 -33.80
C LYS A 60 -10.55 10.06 -34.23
N ILE A 61 -10.56 8.73 -34.12
CA ILE A 61 -9.42 7.86 -34.42
C ILE A 61 -9.86 6.75 -35.40
N PRO A 62 -10.03 7.07 -36.69
CA PRO A 62 -10.49 6.11 -37.69
C PRO A 62 -9.53 4.93 -37.91
N ASP A 63 -8.26 5.08 -37.52
CA ASP A 63 -7.24 4.02 -37.57
C ASP A 63 -7.48 2.88 -36.55
N ILE A 64 -8.44 3.02 -35.64
CA ILE A 64 -8.81 2.04 -34.63
C ILE A 64 -10.20 1.50 -34.96
N SER A 65 -10.30 0.20 -35.22
CA SER A 65 -11.59 -0.45 -35.39
C SER A 65 -12.28 -0.69 -34.04
N ARG A 66 -13.61 -0.80 -34.05
CA ARG A 66 -14.40 -1.16 -32.85
C ARG A 66 -13.93 -2.48 -32.22
N GLN A 67 -13.48 -3.43 -33.03
CA GLN A 67 -12.95 -4.71 -32.57
C GLN A 67 -11.58 -4.59 -31.88
N GLN A 68 -10.75 -3.63 -32.30
CA GLN A 68 -9.42 -3.39 -31.74
C GLN A 68 -9.46 -2.56 -30.45
N LEU A 69 -10.46 -1.68 -30.32
CA LEU A 69 -10.51 -0.72 -29.23
C LEU A 69 -10.41 -1.34 -27.83
N PRO A 70 -11.08 -2.45 -27.48
CA PRO A 70 -10.93 -3.08 -26.17
C PRO A 70 -9.48 -3.46 -25.83
N ASN A 71 -8.77 -4.07 -26.78
CA ASN A 71 -7.36 -4.46 -26.60
C ASN A 71 -6.45 -3.25 -26.46
N ILE A 72 -6.65 -2.24 -27.30
CA ILE A 72 -5.86 -1.00 -27.27
C ILE A 72 -6.10 -0.26 -25.95
N LYS A 73 -7.32 -0.22 -25.43
CA LYS A 73 -7.64 0.33 -24.09
C LYS A 73 -6.89 -0.42 -22.99
N GLY A 74 -6.91 -1.76 -23.02
CA GLY A 74 -6.20 -2.58 -22.04
C GLY A 74 -4.69 -2.35 -22.06
N HIS A 75 -4.09 -2.26 -23.26
CA HIS A 75 -2.68 -1.97 -23.43
C HIS A 75 -2.33 -0.55 -22.94
N LEU A 76 -3.10 0.45 -23.34
CA LEU A 76 -2.91 1.84 -22.89
C LEU A 76 -2.97 1.93 -21.35
N TYR A 77 -3.93 1.25 -20.73
CA TYR A 77 -4.05 1.19 -19.27
C TYR A 77 -2.77 0.64 -18.63
N GLY A 78 -2.26 -0.49 -19.14
CA GLY A 78 -1.00 -1.08 -18.69
C GLY A 78 0.20 -0.13 -18.83
N GLU A 79 0.34 0.52 -20.00
CA GLU A 79 1.45 1.45 -20.25
C GLU A 79 1.40 2.69 -19.35
N ILE A 80 0.20 3.21 -19.04
CA ILE A 80 0.04 4.30 -18.07
C ILE A 80 0.54 3.84 -16.70
N LEU A 81 0.15 2.65 -16.24
CA LEU A 81 0.60 2.11 -14.95
C LEU A 81 2.12 1.92 -14.90
N VAL A 82 2.75 1.43 -15.97
CA VAL A 82 4.20 1.29 -16.04
C VAL A 82 4.89 2.66 -15.99
N ALA A 83 4.41 3.64 -16.75
CA ALA A 83 4.94 4.99 -16.74
C ALA A 83 4.84 5.63 -15.34
N LEU A 84 3.70 5.47 -14.67
CA LEU A 84 3.50 5.95 -13.30
C LEU A 84 4.42 5.25 -12.31
N ARG A 85 4.59 3.92 -12.41
CA ARG A 85 5.54 3.17 -11.56
C ARG A 85 6.95 3.76 -11.71
N LEU A 86 7.41 4.00 -12.94
CA LEU A 86 8.73 4.58 -13.20
C LEU A 86 8.88 6.00 -12.64
N LEU A 87 7.86 6.85 -12.79
CA LEU A 87 7.84 8.19 -12.22
C LEU A 87 7.95 8.18 -10.69
N HIS A 88 7.17 7.30 -10.06
CA HIS A 88 7.01 7.25 -8.61
C HIS A 88 8.04 6.38 -7.90
N THR A 89 8.87 5.64 -8.64
CA THR A 89 9.95 4.81 -8.06
C THR A 89 10.82 5.66 -7.15
N SER A 90 11.25 6.87 -7.54
CA SER A 90 12.06 7.73 -6.66
C SER A 90 11.36 8.26 -5.39
N LYS A 91 10.02 8.26 -5.35
CA LYS A 91 9.22 8.90 -4.29
C LYS A 91 8.55 7.92 -3.34
N ASN A 92 8.36 6.66 -3.75
CA ASN A 92 7.70 5.65 -2.96
C ASN A 92 8.70 4.55 -2.58
N VAL A 93 9.09 4.53 -1.31
CA VAL A 93 10.07 3.57 -0.77
C VAL A 93 9.64 2.12 -0.96
N GLU A 94 8.34 1.82 -0.91
CA GLU A 94 7.85 0.45 -1.11
C GLU A 94 8.07 0.00 -2.57
N ILE A 95 7.80 0.87 -3.54
CA ILE A 95 8.06 0.59 -4.96
C ILE A 95 9.56 0.37 -5.19
N GLN A 96 10.43 1.17 -4.57
CA GLN A 96 11.89 0.98 -4.64
C GLN A 96 12.31 -0.37 -4.06
N ILE A 97 11.81 -0.71 -2.86
CA ILE A 97 12.13 -1.97 -2.20
C ILE A 97 11.77 -3.14 -3.12
N ARG A 98 10.56 -3.15 -3.67
CA ARG A 98 10.09 -4.23 -4.56
C ARG A 98 10.92 -4.32 -5.83
N GLU A 99 11.27 -3.19 -6.46
CA GLU A 99 12.15 -3.18 -7.63
C GLU A 99 13.54 -3.77 -7.31
N GLN A 100 14.14 -3.39 -6.19
CA GLN A 100 15.43 -3.96 -5.78
C GLN A 100 15.33 -5.47 -5.51
N MET A 101 14.21 -5.95 -4.97
CA MET A 101 13.96 -7.38 -4.82
C MET A 101 13.82 -8.09 -6.17
N ASP A 102 13.15 -7.48 -7.16
CA ASP A 102 13.08 -7.99 -8.53
C ASP A 102 14.50 -8.14 -9.13
N PHE A 103 15.36 -7.11 -8.96
CA PHE A 103 16.75 -7.17 -9.39
C PHE A 103 17.55 -8.26 -8.68
N ALA A 104 17.40 -8.40 -7.36
CA ALA A 104 18.05 -9.47 -6.62
C ALA A 104 17.64 -10.86 -7.14
N LYS A 105 16.34 -11.04 -7.46
CA LYS A 105 15.83 -12.29 -8.02
C LYS A 105 16.40 -12.57 -9.40
N ILE A 106 16.45 -11.58 -10.27
CA ILE A 106 17.06 -11.70 -11.61
C ILE A 106 18.53 -12.10 -11.50
N LEU A 107 19.31 -11.43 -10.66
CA LEU A 107 20.74 -11.73 -10.48
C LEU A 107 20.95 -13.14 -9.94
N TYR A 108 20.17 -13.55 -8.94
CA TYR A 108 20.23 -14.89 -8.39
C TYR A 108 19.92 -15.97 -9.45
N ASN A 109 18.86 -15.77 -10.24
CA ASN A 109 18.50 -16.69 -11.33
C ASN A 109 19.58 -16.78 -12.43
N ARG A 110 20.47 -15.77 -12.53
CA ARG A 110 21.62 -15.74 -13.44
C ARG A 110 22.90 -16.30 -12.80
N GLY A 111 22.84 -16.84 -11.59
CA GLY A 111 23.99 -17.37 -10.86
C GLY A 111 24.86 -16.32 -10.16
N LEU A 112 24.44 -15.04 -10.17
CA LEU A 112 25.15 -13.91 -9.55
C LEU A 112 24.76 -13.77 -8.07
N THR A 113 24.98 -14.83 -7.29
CA THR A 113 24.48 -14.95 -5.90
C THR A 113 25.02 -13.86 -4.98
N GLN A 114 26.31 -13.52 -5.06
CA GLN A 114 26.92 -12.50 -4.19
C GLN A 114 26.35 -11.10 -4.46
N GLN A 115 26.05 -10.80 -5.72
CA GLN A 115 25.43 -9.53 -6.12
C GLN A 115 23.98 -9.47 -5.64
N ALA A 116 23.23 -10.57 -5.75
CA ALA A 116 21.89 -10.68 -5.18
C ALA A 116 21.90 -10.44 -3.66
N LEU A 117 22.77 -11.13 -2.91
CA LEU A 117 22.91 -10.96 -1.45
C LEU A 117 23.27 -9.52 -1.05
N LYS A 118 24.13 -8.83 -1.82
CA LYS A 118 24.44 -7.41 -1.59
C LYS A 118 23.22 -6.50 -1.74
N ILE A 119 22.35 -6.77 -2.72
CA ILE A 119 21.09 -6.02 -2.88
C ILE A 119 20.16 -6.33 -1.69
N LEU A 120 19.96 -7.61 -1.36
CA LEU A 120 19.11 -8.05 -0.24
C LEU A 120 19.52 -7.41 1.09
N ALA A 121 20.82 -7.37 1.39
CA ALA A 121 21.33 -6.74 2.61
C ALA A 121 20.99 -5.24 2.68
N LYS A 122 21.18 -4.51 1.58
CA LYS A 122 20.87 -3.06 1.52
C LYS A 122 19.37 -2.79 1.63
N VAL A 123 18.56 -3.51 0.86
CA VAL A 123 17.11 -3.29 0.82
C VAL A 123 16.45 -3.71 2.14
N LYS A 124 16.98 -4.72 2.84
CA LYS A 124 16.53 -5.11 4.18
C LYS A 124 16.66 -3.97 5.19
N ILE A 125 17.77 -3.23 5.17
CA ILE A 125 17.99 -2.07 6.05
C ILE A 125 16.92 -1.00 5.78
N VAL A 126 16.67 -0.69 4.51
CA VAL A 126 15.65 0.29 4.10
C VAL A 126 14.25 -0.18 4.53
N ALA A 127 13.90 -1.45 4.27
CA ALA A 127 12.62 -2.01 4.64
C ALA A 127 12.36 -1.93 6.16
N LYS A 128 13.36 -2.26 6.98
CA LYS A 128 13.28 -2.16 8.45
C LYS A 128 13.14 -0.70 8.91
N ALA A 129 13.95 0.21 8.36
CA ALA A 129 13.92 1.63 8.72
C ALA A 129 12.55 2.27 8.45
N HIS A 130 11.82 1.78 7.44
CA HIS A 130 10.47 2.23 7.09
C HIS A 130 9.35 1.30 7.61
N SER A 131 9.68 0.38 8.53
CA SER A 131 8.76 -0.58 9.16
C SER A 131 7.94 -1.44 8.18
N HIS A 132 8.50 -1.77 7.00
CA HIS A 132 7.93 -2.73 6.05
C HIS A 132 8.29 -4.16 6.48
N PHE A 133 7.79 -4.60 7.63
CA PHE A 133 8.20 -5.90 8.21
C PHE A 133 7.73 -7.12 7.40
N ILE A 134 6.59 -7.03 6.69
CA ILE A 134 6.15 -8.09 5.76
C ILE A 134 7.17 -8.28 4.63
N ILE A 135 7.64 -7.17 4.03
CA ILE A 135 8.65 -7.24 2.97
C ILE A 135 10.01 -7.62 3.54
N THR A 136 10.33 -7.19 4.76
CA THR A 136 11.54 -7.63 5.48
C THR A 136 11.54 -9.14 5.67
N LEU A 137 10.40 -9.73 6.03
CA LEU A 137 10.24 -11.18 6.15
C LEU A 137 10.47 -11.86 4.80
N GLU A 138 9.90 -11.34 3.71
CA GLU A 138 10.12 -11.85 2.36
C GLU A 138 11.61 -11.83 1.96
N ILE A 139 12.31 -10.72 2.22
CA ILE A 139 13.76 -10.60 2.00
C ILE A 139 14.53 -11.65 2.81
N LEU A 140 14.19 -11.83 4.09
CA LEU A 140 14.84 -12.81 4.98
C LEU A 140 14.59 -14.25 4.52
N GLN A 141 13.39 -14.58 4.02
CA GLN A 141 13.11 -15.88 3.42
C GLN A 141 13.97 -16.10 2.18
N PHE A 142 14.14 -15.07 1.35
CA PHE A 142 15.01 -15.17 0.19
C PHE A 142 16.49 -15.35 0.59
N GLU A 143 16.97 -14.66 1.63
CA GLU A 143 18.32 -14.90 2.17
C GLU A 143 18.49 -16.33 2.69
N LYS A 144 17.50 -16.89 3.42
CA LYS A 144 17.50 -18.28 3.89
C LYS A 144 17.47 -19.30 2.75
N ASP A 145 16.73 -19.01 1.69
CA ASP A 145 16.66 -19.82 0.49
C ASP A 145 18.02 -19.91 -0.21
N ILE A 146 18.75 -18.79 -0.27
CA ILE A 146 20.10 -18.74 -0.83
C ILE A 146 21.06 -19.53 0.09
N GLU A 147 21.02 -19.26 1.39
CA GLU A 147 21.90 -19.89 2.40
C GLU A 147 21.72 -21.41 2.51
N SER A 148 20.50 -21.92 2.31
CA SER A 148 20.23 -23.37 2.37
C SER A 148 20.71 -24.14 1.13
N ARG A 149 20.82 -23.47 -0.03
CA ARG A 149 21.16 -24.10 -1.32
C ARG A 149 22.61 -23.94 -1.69
N HIS A 150 23.20 -22.83 -1.27
CA HIS A 150 24.62 -22.64 -1.39
C HIS A 150 25.21 -23.02 -0.03
N ILE A 151 26.14 -23.96 -0.02
CA ILE A 151 27.22 -23.93 0.97
C ILE A 151 28.06 -22.71 0.61
N THR A 152 27.47 -21.50 0.66
CA THR A 152 28.21 -20.31 1.01
C THR A 152 29.02 -20.77 2.20
N ARG A 153 30.35 -20.65 2.12
CA ARG A 153 31.24 -20.85 3.27
C ARG A 153 30.93 -19.76 4.31
N SER A 154 29.67 -19.65 4.70
CA SER A 154 29.10 -18.59 5.46
C SER A 154 29.67 -18.73 6.84
N LEU A 155 30.03 -17.57 7.36
CA LEU A 155 30.58 -17.42 8.68
C LEU A 155 29.66 -18.14 9.67
N LYS A 156 30.25 -19.04 10.46
CA LYS A 156 29.64 -19.65 11.63
C LYS A 156 28.79 -18.58 12.35
N GLY A 157 27.46 -18.80 12.44
CA GLY A 157 26.52 -17.83 13.05
C GLY A 157 25.51 -17.18 12.10
N ARG A 158 25.65 -17.29 10.76
CA ARG A 158 24.71 -16.65 9.82
C ARG A 158 23.30 -17.21 9.90
N ALA A 159 23.16 -18.52 10.12
CA ALA A 159 21.86 -19.16 10.27
C ALA A 159 21.13 -18.63 11.51
N GLU A 160 21.83 -18.52 12.64
CA GLU A 160 21.31 -17.98 13.89
C GLU A 160 20.90 -16.51 13.75
N GLU A 161 21.70 -15.71 13.04
CA GLU A 161 21.37 -14.31 12.73
C GLU A 161 20.07 -14.21 11.92
N LEU A 162 19.96 -14.97 10.82
CA LEU A 162 18.76 -14.98 9.98
C LEU A 162 17.51 -15.45 10.74
N ILE A 163 17.67 -16.43 11.64
CA ILE A 163 16.58 -16.89 12.52
C ILE A 163 16.15 -15.76 13.47
N GLY A 164 17.10 -15.13 14.16
CA GLY A 164 16.82 -14.03 15.09
C GLY A 164 16.13 -12.84 14.39
N GLU A 165 16.66 -12.41 13.25
CA GLU A 165 16.06 -11.35 12.44
C GLU A 165 14.63 -11.69 11.96
N THR A 166 14.41 -12.96 11.59
CA THR A 166 13.08 -13.42 11.14
C THR A 166 12.08 -13.41 12.28
N ASN A 167 12.46 -13.93 13.44
CA ASN A 167 11.57 -13.96 14.60
C ASN A 167 11.21 -12.56 15.07
N PHE A 168 12.16 -11.62 15.00
CA PHE A 168 11.89 -10.21 15.24
C PHE A 168 10.92 -9.60 14.22
N ALA A 169 11.12 -9.86 12.92
CA ALA A 169 10.18 -9.37 11.90
C ALA A 169 8.77 -9.93 12.10
N ILE A 170 8.65 -11.23 12.44
CA ILE A 170 7.38 -11.88 12.75
C ILE A 170 6.72 -11.26 13.98
N SER A 171 7.46 -10.98 15.06
CA SER A 171 6.88 -10.37 16.25
C SER A 171 6.30 -8.98 15.96
N GLN A 172 6.99 -8.17 15.14
CA GLN A 172 6.50 -6.87 14.70
C GLN A 172 5.26 -6.98 13.81
N ILE A 173 5.21 -7.98 12.91
CA ILE A 173 4.01 -8.26 12.09
C ILE A 173 2.84 -8.64 13.01
N ASN A 174 3.05 -9.59 13.92
CA ASN A 174 2.00 -10.07 14.83
C ASN A 174 1.43 -8.95 15.69
N GLU A 175 2.29 -8.08 16.22
CA GLU A 175 1.88 -6.90 16.99
C GLU A 175 0.94 -6.00 16.18
N VAL A 176 1.40 -5.53 15.01
CA VAL A 176 0.64 -4.61 14.15
C VAL A 176 -0.64 -5.27 13.65
N THR A 177 -0.58 -6.54 13.24
CA THR A 177 -1.74 -7.28 12.74
C THR A 177 -2.79 -7.47 13.83
N ASN A 178 -2.41 -7.85 15.04
CA ASN A 178 -3.36 -8.01 16.15
C ASN A 178 -4.12 -6.70 16.40
N LEU A 179 -3.41 -5.59 16.56
CA LEU A 179 -4.00 -4.27 16.78
C LEU A 179 -4.88 -3.81 15.61
N SER A 180 -4.43 -4.03 14.37
CA SER A 180 -5.23 -3.69 13.19
C SER A 180 -6.52 -4.52 13.07
N ASN A 181 -6.48 -5.79 13.48
CA ASN A 181 -7.64 -6.67 13.49
C ASN A 181 -8.67 -6.22 14.54
N ILE A 182 -8.21 -5.80 15.72
CA ILE A 182 -9.06 -5.23 16.76
C ILE A 182 -9.74 -3.95 16.26
N ALA A 183 -8.97 -3.02 15.69
CA ALA A 183 -9.50 -1.79 15.12
C ALA A 183 -10.56 -2.08 14.04
N LEU A 184 -10.29 -3.02 13.14
CA LEU A 184 -11.21 -3.43 12.08
C LEU A 184 -12.49 -4.07 12.64
N LYS A 185 -12.38 -4.93 13.65
CA LYS A 185 -13.54 -5.57 14.30
C LYS A 185 -14.44 -4.54 14.96
N LEU A 186 -13.87 -3.59 15.69
CA LEU A 186 -14.63 -2.51 16.34
C LEU A 186 -15.32 -1.62 15.30
N TYR A 187 -14.63 -1.29 14.21
CA TYR A 187 -15.25 -0.57 13.11
C TYR A 187 -16.46 -1.32 12.51
N GLY A 188 -16.33 -2.64 12.28
CA GLY A 188 -17.44 -3.48 11.84
C GLY A 188 -18.62 -3.47 12.80
N LEU A 189 -18.36 -3.63 14.11
CA LEU A 189 -19.39 -3.56 15.15
C LEU A 189 -20.14 -2.22 15.15
N PHE A 190 -19.41 -1.10 14.97
CA PHE A 190 -20.00 0.22 14.87
C PHE A 190 -20.89 0.38 13.64
N LEU A 191 -20.47 -0.13 12.47
CA LEU A 191 -21.28 -0.08 11.25
C LEU A 191 -22.56 -0.91 11.35
N GLU A 192 -22.50 -2.06 12.02
CA GLU A 192 -23.64 -2.97 12.15
C GLU A 192 -24.67 -2.48 13.17
N ASN A 193 -24.21 -2.00 14.33
CA ASN A 193 -25.07 -1.75 15.49
C ASN A 193 -25.22 -0.26 15.85
N GLY A 194 -24.33 0.59 15.35
CA GLY A 194 -24.18 1.96 15.82
C GLY A 194 -23.67 2.02 17.26
N PRO A 195 -23.96 3.12 17.99
CA PRO A 195 -23.68 3.21 19.41
C PRO A 195 -24.48 2.18 20.24
N VAL A 196 -23.91 1.71 21.35
CA VAL A 196 -24.60 0.77 22.25
C VAL A 196 -25.89 1.38 22.79
N LYS A 197 -26.94 0.54 22.83
CA LYS A 197 -28.29 0.96 23.26
C LYS A 197 -28.67 0.44 24.64
N ASP A 198 -27.94 -0.54 25.17
CA ASP A 198 -28.19 -1.15 26.47
C ASP A 198 -26.87 -1.54 27.18
N GLU A 199 -26.96 -1.75 28.49
CA GLU A 199 -25.79 -2.09 29.32
C GLU A 199 -25.20 -3.47 29.01
N VAL A 200 -26.00 -4.41 28.48
CA VAL A 200 -25.55 -5.78 28.20
C VAL A 200 -24.58 -5.77 27.02
N GLN A 201 -24.93 -5.05 25.95
CA GLN A 201 -24.06 -4.82 24.80
C GLN A 201 -22.79 -4.06 25.21
N SER A 202 -22.92 -3.05 26.07
CA SER A 202 -21.79 -2.28 26.57
C SER A 202 -20.78 -3.18 27.31
N ARG A 203 -21.25 -4.04 28.22
CA ARG A 203 -20.39 -4.98 28.96
C ARG A 203 -19.73 -6.02 28.06
N GLU A 204 -20.45 -6.53 27.05
CA GLU A 204 -19.89 -7.50 26.11
C GLU A 204 -18.77 -6.90 25.26
N ILE A 205 -18.98 -5.69 24.73
CA ILE A 205 -17.96 -4.98 23.94
C ILE A 205 -16.76 -4.61 24.82
N GLU A 206 -16.99 -4.16 26.06
CA GLU A 206 -15.93 -3.88 27.01
C GLU A 206 -15.08 -5.12 27.33
N ARG A 207 -15.72 -6.28 27.55
CA ARG A 207 -15.01 -7.55 27.77
C ARG A 207 -14.14 -7.89 26.56
N GLN A 208 -14.72 -7.91 25.37
CA GLN A 208 -13.98 -8.21 24.14
C GLN A 208 -12.83 -7.22 23.90
N PHE A 209 -13.05 -5.93 24.19
CA PHE A 209 -12.02 -4.91 24.05
C PHE A 209 -10.86 -5.12 25.03
N LYS A 210 -11.16 -5.36 26.31
CA LYS A 210 -10.15 -5.61 27.35
C LYS A 210 -9.38 -6.91 27.10
N ASP A 211 -10.05 -8.00 26.76
CA ASP A 211 -9.40 -9.29 26.51
C ASP A 211 -8.39 -9.19 25.36
N ASN A 212 -8.74 -8.45 24.31
CA ASN A 212 -7.88 -8.27 23.15
C ASN A 212 -6.69 -7.31 23.41
N LEU A 213 -6.80 -6.41 24.39
CA LEU A 213 -5.75 -5.44 24.73
C LEU A 213 -4.91 -5.83 25.96
N PHE A 214 -5.33 -6.82 26.74
CA PHE A 214 -4.71 -7.18 28.03
C PHE A 214 -3.21 -7.49 27.92
N SER A 215 -2.76 -8.04 26.80
CA SER A 215 -1.37 -8.40 26.56
C SER A 215 -0.51 -7.28 25.97
N ILE A 216 -1.10 -6.12 25.68
CA ILE A 216 -0.44 -5.05 24.93
C ILE A 216 0.23 -4.08 25.89
N LYS A 217 1.55 -3.95 25.75
CA LYS A 217 2.38 -3.00 26.49
C LYS A 217 2.66 -1.79 25.61
N GLU A 218 2.02 -0.65 25.90
CA GLU A 218 2.09 0.57 25.06
C GLU A 218 3.53 1.08 24.83
N ASP A 219 4.43 0.84 25.78
CA ASP A 219 5.85 1.19 25.71
C ASP A 219 6.65 0.30 24.76
N GLN A 220 6.14 -0.90 24.46
CA GLN A 220 6.84 -1.93 23.68
C GLN A 220 6.35 -2.05 22.24
N ILE A 221 5.28 -1.33 21.87
CA ILE A 221 4.70 -1.38 20.53
C ILE A 221 5.31 -0.35 19.58
N SER A 222 5.40 -0.74 18.31
CA SER A 222 5.88 0.04 17.17
C SER A 222 5.01 1.29 16.90
N PHE A 223 5.48 2.18 16.03
CA PHE A 223 4.71 3.34 15.57
C PHE A 223 3.32 2.94 15.03
N TYR A 224 3.27 1.93 14.15
CA TYR A 224 2.01 1.46 13.57
C TYR A 224 1.14 0.74 14.60
N GLY A 225 1.76 0.02 15.54
CA GLY A 225 1.06 -0.53 16.70
C GLY A 225 0.35 0.57 17.49
N LYS A 226 1.06 1.65 17.86
CA LYS A 226 0.47 2.80 18.58
C LYS A 226 -0.66 3.45 17.80
N ALA A 227 -0.50 3.60 16.49
CA ALA A 227 -1.55 4.14 15.63
C ALA A 227 -2.82 3.29 15.67
N TYR A 228 -2.71 1.98 15.48
CA TYR A 228 -3.86 1.07 15.55
C TYR A 228 -4.45 0.97 16.94
N LEU A 229 -3.63 1.02 17.99
CA LEU A 229 -4.11 1.05 19.37
C LEU A 229 -5.01 2.27 19.61
N HIS A 230 -4.55 3.47 19.25
CA HIS A 230 -5.37 4.68 19.40
C HIS A 230 -6.62 4.63 18.51
N GLN A 231 -6.53 4.08 17.31
CA GLN A 231 -7.70 3.85 16.46
C GLN A 231 -8.71 2.89 17.11
N SER A 232 -8.25 1.79 17.74
CA SER A 232 -9.12 0.87 18.49
C SER A 232 -9.81 1.58 19.65
N TYR A 233 -9.09 2.40 20.43
CA TYR A 233 -9.70 3.21 21.49
C TYR A 233 -10.74 4.19 20.94
N CYS A 234 -10.45 4.87 19.83
CA CYS A 234 -11.41 5.77 19.19
C CYS A 234 -12.71 5.04 18.83
N TRP A 235 -12.63 3.88 18.17
CA TRP A 235 -13.83 3.11 17.85
C TRP A 235 -14.59 2.64 19.09
N TYR A 236 -13.87 2.14 20.09
CA TYR A 236 -14.49 1.71 21.35
C TYR A 236 -15.24 2.85 22.05
N TYR A 237 -14.64 4.04 22.11
CA TYR A 237 -15.27 5.20 22.74
C TYR A 237 -16.38 5.83 21.90
N MET A 238 -16.34 5.70 20.57
CA MET A 238 -17.48 6.03 19.71
C MET A 238 -18.67 5.11 19.96
N ILE A 239 -18.42 3.80 20.07
CA ILE A 239 -19.45 2.79 20.34
C ILE A 239 -20.09 3.01 21.72
N THR A 240 -19.29 3.36 22.73
CA THR A 240 -19.73 3.56 24.13
C THR A 240 -20.16 4.99 24.45
N LEU A 241 -20.12 5.90 23.48
CA LEU A 241 -20.46 7.33 23.63
C LEU A 241 -19.63 8.11 24.67
N ASP A 242 -18.41 7.66 24.97
CA ASP A 242 -17.46 8.40 25.83
C ASP A 242 -16.67 9.42 24.99
N THR A 243 -17.31 10.56 24.73
CA THR A 243 -16.74 11.63 23.88
C THR A 243 -15.44 12.22 24.44
N THR A 244 -15.26 12.23 25.76
CA THR A 244 -14.08 12.77 26.42
C THR A 244 -12.86 11.90 26.15
N ARG A 245 -12.99 10.58 26.35
CA ARG A 245 -11.88 9.66 26.08
C ARG A 245 -11.63 9.46 24.59
N TYR A 246 -12.68 9.47 23.78
CA TYR A 246 -12.55 9.52 22.32
C TYR A 246 -11.61 10.66 21.88
N TYR A 247 -11.90 11.91 22.31
CA TYR A 247 -11.11 13.07 21.93
C TYR A 247 -9.64 12.93 22.34
N ARG A 248 -9.37 12.47 23.56
CA ARG A 248 -7.99 12.24 24.06
C ARG A 248 -7.21 11.26 23.19
N HIS A 249 -7.84 10.17 22.74
CA HIS A 249 -7.17 9.19 21.89
C HIS A 249 -7.05 9.67 20.44
N ALA A 250 -8.02 10.41 19.93
CA ALA A 250 -7.93 11.05 18.62
C ALA A 250 -6.77 12.08 18.58
N GLU A 251 -6.61 12.90 19.62
CA GLU A 251 -5.50 13.83 19.75
C GLU A 251 -4.15 13.11 19.78
N LYS A 252 -4.00 12.09 20.63
CA LYS A 252 -2.78 11.25 20.66
C LYS A 252 -2.47 10.62 19.30
N TRP A 253 -3.50 10.19 18.58
CA TRP A 253 -3.34 9.64 17.25
C TRP A 253 -2.85 10.68 16.24
N VAL A 254 -3.45 11.88 16.23
CA VAL A 254 -3.02 13.00 15.37
C VAL A 254 -1.60 13.45 15.73
N ASP A 255 -1.28 13.56 17.01
CA ASP A 255 0.05 13.91 17.52
C ASP A 255 1.11 12.92 17.06
N LEU A 256 0.80 11.63 17.08
CA LEU A 256 1.69 10.57 16.63
C LEU A 256 2.10 10.79 15.16
N PHE A 257 1.15 11.10 14.27
CA PHE A 257 1.46 11.41 12.87
C PHE A 257 2.12 12.77 12.66
N THR A 258 1.85 13.73 13.54
CA THR A 258 2.47 15.06 13.50
C THR A 258 3.96 14.99 13.86
N LYS A 259 4.32 14.14 14.82
CA LYS A 259 5.72 13.87 15.22
C LYS A 259 6.48 13.01 14.19
N HIS A 260 5.78 12.31 13.31
CA HIS A 260 6.35 11.43 12.29
C HIS A 260 5.82 11.76 10.88
N PRO A 261 6.20 12.91 10.29
CA PRO A 261 5.64 13.40 9.03
C PRO A 261 5.86 12.47 7.82
N GLU A 262 6.92 11.65 7.84
CA GLU A 262 7.15 10.64 6.80
C GLU A 262 6.08 9.53 6.80
N ALA A 263 5.48 9.22 7.95
CA ALA A 263 4.37 8.27 8.04
C ALA A 263 3.05 8.85 7.51
N LYS A 264 2.89 10.19 7.55
CA LYS A 264 1.69 10.91 7.07
C LYS A 264 1.50 10.78 5.55
N LYS A 265 2.60 10.71 4.78
CA LYS A 265 2.56 10.50 3.32
C LYS A 265 2.01 9.12 2.92
N ARG A 266 2.07 8.12 3.83
CA ARG A 266 1.68 6.73 3.57
C ARG A 266 0.21 6.44 3.88
N ILE A 267 -0.45 7.25 4.72
CA ILE A 267 -1.83 7.02 5.18
C ILE A 267 -2.74 8.20 4.82
N LEU A 268 -2.70 8.64 3.56
CA LEU A 268 -3.51 9.80 3.14
C LEU A 268 -5.01 9.48 2.95
N PHE A 269 -5.48 8.25 3.21
CA PHE A 269 -6.87 7.89 2.91
C PHE A 269 -7.78 7.55 4.10
N TYR A 270 -7.26 7.23 5.29
CA TYR A 270 -8.11 6.72 6.38
C TYR A 270 -8.24 7.64 7.61
N ILE A 271 -7.24 8.43 7.95
CA ILE A 271 -7.16 9.06 9.29
C ILE A 271 -7.98 10.35 9.40
N LEU A 272 -8.13 11.13 8.32
CA LEU A 272 -8.69 12.49 8.43
C LEU A 272 -10.16 12.63 8.04
N LYS A 273 -10.73 11.70 7.25
CA LYS A 273 -12.16 11.80 6.89
C LYS A 273 -13.10 11.30 7.98
N GLN A 274 -12.64 10.40 8.86
CA GLN A 274 -13.48 9.85 9.94
C GLN A 274 -13.47 10.72 11.20
N CYS A 275 -12.41 11.49 11.48
CA CYS A 275 -12.33 12.31 12.69
C CYS A 275 -12.81 13.76 12.53
N ILE A 276 -12.97 14.27 11.29
CA ILE A 276 -13.31 15.70 11.03
C ILE A 276 -14.75 15.88 10.49
N ILE A 277 -15.47 14.80 10.19
CA ILE A 277 -16.89 14.88 9.81
C ILE A 277 -17.74 14.52 11.02
N SER A 278 -17.79 15.45 11.97
CA SER A 278 -18.88 15.65 12.93
C SER A 278 -18.95 17.13 13.26
#